data_AF-A0A7S1Q7J0-F1
#
_entry.id   AF-A0A7S1Q7J0-F1
#
_cell.length_a   1.000
_cell.length_b   1.000
_cell.length_c   1.000
_cell.angle_alpha   90.00
_cell.angle_beta   90.00
_cell.angle_gamma   90.00
#
_symmetry.space_group_name_H-M   'P 1'
#
loop_
_entity.id
_entity.type
_entity.pdbx_description
1 polymer ?
#
loop_
_entity_poly.entity_id
_entity_poly.type
_entity_poly.pdbx_seq_one_letter_code
_entity_poly.pdbx_strand_id
1 'polypeptide(L)'
;LLLLVLSVFGVFFTDGAVAYCLERDAMASDSTAELRKYFGTLSRSVLSLFKAMSGGEDWAAILDSLDPLAYEYTLFFLFFIAFGILALMNVVTAVFVGAALQQTQQDRELIVQEQIETKAEFRHTMEQIFFELDSDGTGELNMDEFESYMEDEKIKAFLSTCQLDIDQVKTM
;
A
#
# COMPACT_ATOMS: atom_id res chain seq x y z
N LEU A 1 3.24 -20.74 -4.63
CA LEU A 1 4.21 -20.09 -5.54
C LEU A 1 5.63 -20.18 -5.00
N LEU A 2 5.93 -19.65 -3.82
CA LEU A 2 7.28 -19.69 -3.22
C LEU A 2 7.90 -21.10 -3.15
N LEU A 3 7.16 -22.09 -2.61
CA LEU A 3 7.63 -23.48 -2.55
C LEU A 3 7.95 -24.08 -3.93
N LEU A 4 7.19 -23.70 -4.96
CA LEU A 4 7.45 -24.16 -6.32
C LEU A 4 8.75 -23.55 -6.84
N VAL A 5 8.94 -22.24 -6.66
CA VAL A 5 10.19 -21.56 -7.04
C VAL A 5 11.39 -22.18 -6.31
N LEU A 6 11.30 -22.34 -4.99
CA LEU A 6 12.36 -22.98 -4.19
C LEU A 6 12.65 -24.41 -4.66
N SER A 7 11.62 -25.15 -5.08
CA SER A 7 11.79 -26.51 -5.62
C SER A 7 12.50 -26.51 -6.97
N VAL A 8 12.18 -25.57 -7.87
CA VAL A 8 12.84 -25.46 -9.19
C VAL A 8 14.33 -25.15 -9.02
N PHE A 9 14.67 -24.13 -8.22
CA PHE A 9 16.08 -23.84 -7.91
C PHE A 9 16.74 -24.98 -7.13
N GLY A 10 16.02 -25.58 -6.19
CA GLY A 10 16.49 -26.70 -5.38
C GLY A 10 16.86 -27.91 -6.22
N VAL A 11 16.08 -28.25 -7.26
CA VAL A 11 16.42 -29.32 -8.20
C VAL A 11 17.73 -29.03 -8.91
N PHE A 12 17.92 -27.81 -9.44
CA PHE A 12 19.13 -27.43 -10.15
C PHE A 12 20.40 -27.59 -9.30
N PHE A 13 20.40 -27.09 -8.06
CA PHE A 13 21.57 -27.23 -7.18
C PHE A 13 21.77 -28.67 -6.70
N THR A 14 20.69 -29.42 -6.46
CA THR A 14 20.79 -30.83 -6.07
C THR A 14 21.41 -31.66 -7.20
N ASP A 15 20.98 -31.43 -8.42
CA ASP A 15 21.50 -32.11 -9.60
C ASP A 15 23.01 -31.85 -9.76
N GLY A 16 23.44 -30.59 -9.69
CA GLY A 16 24.86 -30.23 -9.74
C GLY A 16 25.69 -30.84 -8.60
N ALA A 17 25.18 -30.80 -7.37
CA ALA A 17 25.86 -31.37 -6.21
C ALA A 17 26.01 -32.90 -6.32
N VAL A 18 24.96 -33.60 -6.74
CA VAL A 18 24.96 -35.05 -6.92
C VAL A 18 25.86 -35.45 -8.08
N ALA A 19 25.77 -34.77 -9.22
CA ALA A 19 26.61 -35.01 -10.39
C ALA A 19 28.10 -34.88 -10.05
N TYR A 20 28.49 -33.79 -9.39
CA TYR A 20 29.87 -33.57 -8.94
C TYR A 20 30.37 -34.68 -8.00
N CYS A 21 29.53 -35.10 -7.05
CA CYS A 21 29.91 -36.16 -6.11
C CYS A 21 30.04 -37.53 -6.79
N LEU A 22 29.22 -37.81 -7.81
CA LEU A 22 29.28 -39.06 -8.58
C LEU A 22 30.52 -39.10 -9.48
N GLU A 23 30.81 -38.02 -10.22
CA GLU A 23 31.95 -37.95 -11.14
C GLU A 23 33.30 -38.13 -10.44
N ARG A 24 33.42 -37.67 -9.19
CA ARG A 24 34.66 -37.74 -8.42
C ARG A 24 34.73 -38.89 -7.41
N ASP A 25 33.75 -39.79 -7.40
CA ASP A 25 33.59 -40.84 -6.38
C ASP A 25 33.69 -40.28 -4.95
N ALA A 26 33.14 -39.08 -4.75
CA ALA A 26 33.34 -38.25 -3.57
C ALA A 26 32.11 -38.24 -2.65
N MET A 27 31.19 -39.20 -2.81
CA MET A 27 29.91 -39.22 -2.09
C MET A 27 30.06 -39.44 -0.57
N ALA A 28 31.19 -39.99 -0.15
CA ALA A 28 31.60 -40.15 1.25
C ALA A 28 32.81 -39.29 1.64
N SER A 29 33.29 -38.42 0.75
CA SER A 29 34.47 -37.59 1.02
C SER A 29 34.13 -36.42 1.94
N ASP A 30 35.07 -36.05 2.81
CA ASP A 30 34.98 -34.84 3.63
C ASP A 30 35.04 -33.57 2.76
N SER A 31 35.69 -33.64 1.60
CA SER A 31 35.80 -32.51 0.65
C SER A 31 34.44 -32.05 0.09
N THR A 32 33.41 -32.91 0.12
CA THR A 32 32.06 -32.60 -0.36
C THR A 32 31.04 -32.52 0.78
N ALA A 33 31.48 -32.59 2.04
CA ALA A 33 30.58 -32.67 3.18
C ALA A 33 29.65 -31.45 3.29
N GLU A 34 30.19 -30.24 3.13
CA GLU A 34 29.41 -29.00 3.17
C GLU A 34 28.45 -28.91 1.96
N LEU A 35 28.93 -29.23 0.75
CA LEU A 35 28.09 -29.28 -0.45
C LEU A 35 26.90 -30.25 -0.26
N ARG A 36 27.13 -31.44 0.29
CA ARG A 36 26.08 -32.45 0.56
C ARG A 36 25.18 -32.08 1.73
N LYS A 37 25.68 -31.30 2.68
CA LYS A 37 24.89 -30.79 3.80
C LYS A 37 23.80 -29.85 3.32
N TYR A 38 24.11 -28.93 2.40
CA TYR A 38 23.12 -27.97 1.89
C TYR A 38 22.36 -28.47 0.65
N PHE A 39 23.04 -29.20 -0.25
CA PHE A 39 22.50 -29.54 -1.58
C PHE A 39 22.47 -31.04 -1.90
N GLY A 40 22.76 -31.92 -0.94
CA GLY A 40 22.83 -33.36 -1.19
C GLY A 40 21.48 -34.06 -1.44
N THR A 41 20.37 -33.42 -1.10
CA THR A 41 19.02 -33.89 -1.42
C THR A 41 18.12 -32.71 -1.76
N LEU A 42 17.06 -32.94 -2.54
CA LEU A 42 16.11 -31.88 -2.89
C LEU A 42 15.52 -31.19 -1.66
N SER A 43 15.15 -31.96 -0.63
CA SER A 43 14.61 -31.42 0.62
C SER A 43 15.60 -30.50 1.34
N ARG A 44 16.89 -30.86 1.36
CA ARG A 44 17.95 -30.03 1.94
C ARG A 44 18.15 -28.77 1.11
N SER A 45 18.21 -28.88 -0.21
CA SER A 45 18.36 -27.73 -1.11
C SER A 45 17.23 -26.72 -0.92
N VAL A 46 15.98 -27.19 -0.91
CA VAL A 46 14.81 -26.32 -0.66
C VAL A 46 14.89 -25.64 0.70
N LEU A 47 15.29 -26.37 1.75
CA LEU A 47 15.44 -25.81 3.10
C LEU A 47 16.57 -24.79 3.17
N SER A 48 17.73 -25.07 2.56
CA SER A 48 18.89 -24.16 2.50
C SER A 48 18.54 -22.87 1.77
N LEU A 49 17.89 -22.96 0.61
CA LEU A 49 17.43 -21.80 -0.15
C LEU A 49 16.39 -20.98 0.63
N PHE A 50 15.49 -21.64 1.35
CA PHE A 50 14.53 -20.96 2.23
C PHE A 50 15.24 -20.24 3.39
N LYS A 51 16.21 -20.88 4.05
CA LYS A 51 17.02 -20.27 5.11
C LYS A 51 17.80 -19.06 4.61
N ALA A 52 18.43 -19.17 3.44
CA ALA A 52 19.16 -18.07 2.81
C ALA A 52 18.27 -16.86 2.54
N MET A 53 17.04 -17.09 2.05
CA MET A 53 16.08 -16.02 1.75
C MET A 53 15.44 -15.41 3.01
N SER A 54 15.17 -16.22 4.02
CA SER A 54 14.49 -15.79 5.25
C SER A 54 15.43 -15.24 6.34
N GLY A 55 16.74 -15.29 6.11
CA GLY A 55 17.74 -14.92 7.12
C GLY A 55 17.91 -15.95 8.24
N GLY A 56 17.48 -17.20 8.01
CA GLY A 56 17.66 -18.29 8.97
C GLY A 56 19.10 -18.82 9.04
N GLU A 57 19.89 -18.57 8.00
CA GLU A 57 21.32 -18.89 7.93
C GLU A 57 22.01 -17.88 7.00
N ASP A 58 23.28 -17.58 7.26
CA ASP A 58 24.05 -16.68 6.38
C ASP A 58 24.15 -17.29 4.99
N TRP A 59 23.61 -16.59 4.00
CA TRP A 59 23.63 -17.04 2.62
C TRP A 59 25.05 -17.11 2.06
N ALA A 60 26.02 -16.38 2.63
CA ALA A 60 27.43 -16.49 2.29
C ALA A 60 27.98 -17.87 2.61
N ALA A 61 27.66 -18.43 3.78
CA ALA A 61 28.10 -19.78 4.16
C ALA A 61 27.52 -20.88 3.24
N ILE A 62 26.30 -20.66 2.74
CA ILE A 62 25.66 -21.56 1.77
C ILE A 62 26.32 -21.39 0.39
N LEU A 63 26.67 -20.16 0.00
CA LEU A 63 27.39 -19.87 -1.24
C LEU A 63 28.78 -20.52 -1.26
N ASP A 64 29.54 -20.41 -0.17
CA ASP A 64 30.88 -21.00 -0.04
C ASP A 64 30.84 -22.53 -0.20
N SER A 65 29.73 -23.17 0.16
CA SER A 65 29.55 -24.62 -0.04
C SER A 65 29.49 -25.03 -1.52
N LEU A 66 29.24 -24.08 -2.44
CA LEU A 66 29.21 -24.29 -3.89
C LEU A 66 30.60 -24.16 -4.53
N ASP A 67 31.65 -23.77 -3.80
CA ASP A 67 33.03 -23.64 -4.31
C ASP A 67 33.55 -24.83 -5.13
N PRO A 68 33.20 -26.09 -4.82
CA PRO A 68 33.64 -27.23 -5.64
C PRO A 68 33.01 -27.27 -7.04
N LEU A 69 31.88 -26.60 -7.24
CA LEU A 69 31.15 -26.59 -8.51
C LEU A 69 31.69 -25.53 -9.47
N ALA A 70 31.21 -25.60 -10.72
CA ALA A 70 31.53 -24.60 -11.72
C ALA A 70 30.91 -23.23 -11.37
N TYR A 71 31.54 -22.15 -11.81
CA TYR A 71 31.19 -20.78 -11.38
C TYR A 71 29.75 -20.37 -11.74
N GLU A 72 29.14 -21.04 -12.72
CA GLU A 72 27.76 -20.85 -13.13
C GLU A 72 26.77 -21.09 -11.98
N TYR A 73 27.06 -22.04 -11.09
CA TYR A 73 26.22 -22.31 -9.91
C TYR A 73 26.24 -21.14 -8.93
N THR A 74 27.42 -20.57 -8.69
CA THR A 74 27.60 -19.37 -7.85
C THR A 74 26.80 -18.19 -8.41
N LEU A 75 26.89 -17.93 -9.73
CA LEU A 75 26.10 -16.87 -10.37
C LEU A 75 24.60 -17.12 -10.25
N PHE A 76 24.16 -18.35 -10.45
CA PHE A 76 22.75 -18.69 -10.39
C PHE A 76 22.20 -18.56 -8.96
N PHE A 77 23.02 -18.86 -7.94
CA PHE A 77 22.67 -18.64 -6.55
C PHE A 77 22.55 -17.14 -6.22
N LEU A 78 23.50 -16.32 -6.68
CA LEU A 78 23.44 -14.86 -6.50
C LEU A 78 22.21 -14.26 -7.21
N PHE A 79 21.87 -14.75 -8.40
CA PHE A 79 20.65 -14.37 -9.10
C PHE A 79 19.39 -14.71 -8.28
N PHE A 80 19.33 -15.91 -7.69
CA PHE A 80 18.24 -16.30 -6.80
C PHE A 80 18.11 -15.36 -5.60
N ILE A 81 19.22 -15.01 -4.93
CA ILE A 81 19.21 -14.08 -3.78
C ILE A 81 18.75 -12.69 -4.21
N ALA A 82 19.31 -12.14 -5.29
CA ALA A 82 18.92 -10.83 -5.81
C ALA A 82 17.44 -10.78 -6.20
N PHE A 83 16.95 -11.82 -6.89
CA PHE A 83 15.54 -11.94 -7.23
C PHE A 83 14.65 -12.00 -5.98
N GLY A 84 15.03 -12.78 -4.96
CA GLY A 84 14.30 -12.85 -3.70
C GLY A 84 14.23 -11.51 -2.96
N ILE A 85 15.34 -10.77 -2.89
CA ILE A 85 15.41 -9.44 -2.27
C ILE A 85 14.52 -8.44 -3.02
N LEU A 86 14.61 -8.39 -4.36
CA LEU A 86 13.78 -7.50 -5.18
C LEU A 86 12.28 -7.86 -5.08
N ALA A 87 11.94 -9.15 -5.07
CA ALA A 87 10.57 -9.60 -4.89
C ALA A 87 10.01 -9.18 -3.53
N LEU A 88 10.78 -9.37 -2.45
CA LEU A 88 10.40 -8.95 -1.10
C LEU A 88 10.21 -7.42 -1.02
N MET A 89 11.17 -6.67 -1.56
CA MET A 89 11.09 -5.21 -1.65
C MET A 89 9.82 -4.76 -2.37
N ASN A 90 9.49 -5.36 -3.51
CA ASN A 90 8.28 -5.02 -4.27
C ASN A 90 6.99 -5.31 -3.49
N VAL A 91 6.92 -6.42 -2.74
CA VAL A 91 5.76 -6.75 -1.88
C VAL A 91 5.61 -5.69 -0.79
N VAL A 92 6.70 -5.33 -0.12
CA VAL A 92 6.70 -4.31 0.93
C VAL A 92 6.30 -2.95 0.36
N THR A 93 6.88 -2.54 -0.77
CA THR A 93 6.51 -1.30 -1.47
C THR A 93 5.04 -1.28 -1.85
N ALA A 94 4.49 -2.38 -2.38
CA ALA A 94 3.08 -2.46 -2.74
C ALA A 94 2.14 -2.22 -1.54
N VAL A 95 2.48 -2.77 -0.37
CA VAL A 95 1.72 -2.54 0.87
C VAL A 95 1.78 -1.06 1.29
N PHE A 96 2.96 -0.45 1.28
CA PHE A 96 3.12 0.95 1.65
C PHE A 96 2.42 1.90 0.67
N VAL A 97 2.53 1.65 -0.63
CA VAL A 97 1.83 2.43 -1.67
C VAL A 97 0.31 2.27 -1.51
N GLY A 98 -0.17 1.05 -1.24
CA GLY A 98 -1.58 0.81 -0.96
C GLY A 98 -2.09 1.61 0.24
N ALA A 99 -1.36 1.60 1.35
CA ALA A 99 -1.69 2.37 2.54
C ALA A 99 -1.71 3.89 2.29
N ALA A 100 -0.71 4.41 1.58
CA ALA A 100 -0.65 5.84 1.22
C ALA A 100 -1.81 6.27 0.31
N LEU A 101 -2.18 5.44 -0.66
CA LEU A 101 -3.34 5.68 -1.54
C LEU A 101 -4.66 5.61 -0.78
N GLN A 102 -4.80 4.68 0.17
CA GLN A 102 -5.99 4.56 1.00
C GLN A 102 -6.18 5.77 1.92
N GLN A 103 -5.10 6.26 2.56
CA GLN A 103 -5.16 7.49 3.35
C GLN A 103 -5.61 8.69 2.51
N THR A 104 -5.04 8.85 1.31
CA THR A 104 -5.41 9.94 0.41
C THR A 104 -6.89 9.88 0.00
N GLN A 105 -7.45 8.68 -0.16
CA GLN A 105 -8.88 8.51 -0.45
C GLN A 105 -9.75 8.89 0.74
N GLN A 106 -9.38 8.45 1.95
CA GLN A 106 -10.10 8.83 3.17
C GLN A 106 -10.09 10.34 3.41
N ASP A 107 -8.94 11.00 3.20
CA ASP A 107 -8.84 12.46 3.33
C ASP A 107 -9.79 13.18 2.36
N ARG A 108 -9.94 12.68 1.12
CA ARG A 108 -10.89 13.24 0.16
C ARG A 108 -12.35 13.01 0.56
N GLU A 109 -12.69 11.82 1.03
CA GLU A 109 -14.04 11.51 1.51
C GLU A 109 -14.43 12.39 2.71
N LEU A 110 -13.50 12.61 3.65
CA LEU A 110 -13.70 13.52 4.77
C LEU A 110 -13.98 14.96 4.31
N ILE A 111 -13.20 15.48 3.36
CA ILE A 111 -13.43 16.83 2.79
C ILE A 111 -14.81 16.91 2.13
N VAL A 112 -15.21 15.89 1.37
CA VAL A 112 -16.54 15.86 0.73
C VAL A 112 -17.65 15.85 1.78
N GLN A 113 -17.51 15.04 2.83
CA GLN A 113 -18.46 14.95 3.92
C GLN A 113 -18.59 16.29 4.66
N GLU A 114 -17.48 16.94 4.98
CA GLU A 114 -17.44 18.27 5.60
C GLU A 114 -18.15 19.33 4.74
N GLN A 115 -17.98 19.29 3.42
CA GLN A 115 -18.67 20.18 2.49
C GLN A 115 -20.19 19.91 2.43
N ILE A 116 -20.61 18.65 2.53
CA ILE A 116 -22.04 18.28 2.58
C ILE A 116 -22.65 18.78 3.89
N GLU A 117 -21.98 18.56 5.02
CA GLU A 117 -22.42 18.99 6.35
C GLU A 117 -22.51 20.52 6.43
N THR A 118 -21.49 21.25 5.95
CA THR A 118 -21.51 22.72 5.89
C THR A 118 -22.69 23.25 5.06
N LYS A 119 -23.00 22.62 3.92
CA LYS A 119 -24.17 23.00 3.10
C LYS A 119 -25.50 22.69 3.78
N ALA A 120 -25.58 21.57 4.49
CA ALA A 120 -26.78 21.19 5.23
C ALA A 120 -27.04 22.14 6.40
N GLU A 121 -26.00 22.49 7.16
CA GLU A 121 -26.07 23.51 8.22
C GLU A 121 -26.50 24.87 7.66
N PHE A 122 -25.87 25.31 6.56
CA PHE A 122 -26.25 26.57 5.91
C PHE A 122 -27.72 26.58 5.47
N ARG A 123 -28.21 25.49 4.85
CA ARG A 123 -29.62 25.35 4.47
C ARG A 123 -30.52 25.43 5.70
N HIS A 124 -30.19 24.71 6.77
CA HIS A 124 -31.01 24.69 7.99
C HIS A 124 -31.11 26.07 8.64
N THR A 125 -29.98 26.79 8.73
CA THR A 125 -29.99 28.16 9.27
C THR A 125 -30.77 29.12 8.37
N MET A 126 -30.65 29.00 7.05
CA MET A 126 -31.49 29.77 6.13
C MET A 126 -32.98 29.48 6.35
N GLU A 127 -33.38 28.20 6.39
CA GLU A 127 -34.77 27.80 6.66
C GLU A 127 -35.30 28.38 7.98
N GLN A 128 -34.47 28.41 9.05
CA GLN A 128 -34.84 29.04 10.32
C GLN A 128 -35.05 30.54 10.19
N ILE A 129 -34.14 31.24 9.51
CA ILE A 129 -34.26 32.69 9.34
C ILE A 129 -35.48 33.05 8.47
N PHE A 130 -35.70 32.33 7.36
CA PHE A 130 -36.90 32.51 6.53
C PHE A 130 -38.18 32.30 7.35
N PHE A 131 -38.23 31.29 8.21
CA PHE A 131 -39.37 31.04 9.08
C PHE A 131 -39.59 32.13 10.14
N GLU A 132 -38.53 32.76 10.66
CA GLU A 132 -38.66 33.88 11.61
C GLU A 132 -39.25 35.15 10.97
N LEU A 133 -39.15 35.29 9.65
CA LEU A 133 -39.55 36.51 8.93
C LEU A 133 -40.89 36.38 8.22
N ASP A 134 -41.22 35.18 7.78
CA ASP A 134 -42.50 34.82 7.17
C ASP A 134 -43.61 34.99 8.21
N SER A 135 -44.10 36.22 8.31
CA SER A 135 -45.03 36.66 9.35
C SER A 135 -46.46 36.25 9.01
N ASP A 136 -46.73 36.02 7.72
CA ASP A 136 -48.01 35.59 7.18
C ASP A 136 -48.12 34.06 7.02
N GLY A 137 -47.02 33.32 7.20
CA GLY A 137 -46.96 31.87 7.19
C GLY A 137 -47.19 31.26 5.82
N THR A 138 -46.91 32.02 4.76
CA THR A 138 -47.15 31.62 3.37
C THR A 138 -46.07 30.69 2.82
N GLY A 139 -44.90 30.65 3.48
CA GLY A 139 -43.70 29.95 3.04
C GLY A 139 -42.88 30.72 1.99
N GLU A 140 -43.27 31.96 1.67
CA GLU A 140 -42.61 32.85 0.72
C GLU A 140 -42.39 34.22 1.36
N LEU A 141 -41.23 34.86 1.14
CA LEU A 141 -41.02 36.24 1.59
C LEU A 141 -41.65 37.21 0.60
N ASN A 142 -42.57 38.06 1.08
CA ASN A 142 -43.07 39.17 0.27
C ASN A 142 -42.05 40.33 0.22
N MET A 143 -42.20 41.25 -0.74
CA MET A 143 -41.22 42.32 -0.96
C MET A 143 -41.09 43.28 0.24
N ASP A 144 -42.16 43.48 0.99
CA ASP A 144 -42.18 44.38 2.16
C ASP A 144 -41.46 43.72 3.36
N GLU A 145 -41.63 42.41 3.56
CA GLU A 145 -40.88 41.60 4.53
C GLU A 145 -39.39 41.54 4.17
N PHE A 146 -39.08 41.43 2.88
CA PHE A 146 -37.71 41.42 2.37
C PHE A 146 -37.01 42.78 2.52
N GLU A 147 -37.71 43.91 2.35
CA GLU A 147 -37.15 45.24 2.63
C GLU A 147 -36.89 45.44 4.13
N SER A 148 -37.82 45.03 4.99
CA SER A 148 -37.63 44.99 6.46
C SER A 148 -36.41 44.13 6.85
N TYR A 149 -36.22 43.01 6.17
CA TYR A 149 -35.12 42.07 6.39
C TYR A 149 -33.75 42.64 6.02
N MET A 150 -33.69 43.46 4.97
CA MET A 150 -32.47 44.14 4.51
C MET A 150 -32.01 45.28 5.43
N GLU A 151 -32.84 45.72 6.37
CA GLU A 151 -32.50 46.76 7.35
C GLU A 151 -31.90 46.18 8.65
N ASP A 152 -32.02 44.87 8.91
CA ASP A 152 -31.47 44.24 10.12
C ASP A 152 -29.95 43.95 9.99
N GLU A 153 -29.16 44.57 10.87
CA GLU A 153 -27.71 44.40 10.90
C GLU A 153 -27.26 42.96 11.22
N LYS A 154 -28.00 42.19 12.01
CA LYS A 154 -27.63 40.79 12.31
C LYS A 154 -27.68 39.92 11.06
N ILE A 155 -28.68 40.17 10.22
CA ILE A 155 -28.91 39.42 8.98
C ILE A 155 -27.90 39.81 7.91
N LYS A 156 -27.59 41.11 7.77
CA LYS A 156 -26.49 41.58 6.91
C LYS A 156 -25.14 40.98 7.29
N ALA A 157 -24.83 40.92 8.59
CA ALA A 157 -23.60 40.29 9.08
C ALA A 157 -23.56 38.78 8.78
N PHE A 158 -24.71 38.10 8.89
CA PHE A 158 -24.83 36.68 8.58
C PHE A 158 -24.66 36.39 7.07
N LEU A 159 -25.35 37.12 6.19
CA LEU A 159 -25.21 37.01 4.73
C LEU A 159 -23.78 37.28 4.26
N SER A 160 -23.12 38.28 4.87
CA SER A 160 -21.71 38.58 4.61
C SER A 160 -20.79 37.44 5.04
N THR A 161 -21.10 36.75 6.14
CA THR A 161 -20.36 35.57 6.61
C THR A 161 -20.54 34.38 5.67
N CYS A 162 -21.70 34.27 5.02
CA CYS A 162 -22.01 33.24 4.04
C CYS A 162 -21.53 33.56 2.60
N GLN A 163 -20.74 34.63 2.41
CA GLN A 163 -20.26 35.09 1.09
C GLN A 163 -21.38 35.37 0.07
N LEU A 164 -22.60 35.65 0.54
CA LEU A 164 -23.70 36.05 -0.33
C LEU A 164 -23.68 37.57 -0.47
N ASP A 165 -23.36 38.04 -1.67
CA ASP A 165 -23.38 39.46 -2.00
C ASP A 165 -24.83 39.94 -2.07
N ILE A 166 -25.21 40.75 -1.09
CA ILE A 166 -26.55 41.29 -0.88
C ILE A 166 -27.02 42.10 -2.10
N ASP A 167 -26.07 42.69 -2.83
CA ASP A 167 -26.31 43.47 -4.04
C ASP A 167 -26.77 42.60 -5.24
N GLN A 168 -26.49 41.30 -5.26
CA GLN A 168 -26.99 40.43 -6.34
C GLN A 168 -28.47 40.10 -6.19
N VAL A 169 -29.00 40.06 -4.97
CA VAL A 169 -30.40 39.67 -4.71
C VAL A 169 -31.38 40.79 -5.09
N LYS A 170 -30.95 42.06 -5.02
CA LYS A 170 -31.77 43.22 -5.41
C LYS A 170 -32.07 43.34 -6.91
N THR A 171 -31.42 42.51 -7.74
CA THR A 171 -31.45 42.63 -9.21
C THR A 171 -32.09 41.42 -9.91
N MET A 172 -32.65 40.46 -9.17
CA MET A 172 -33.44 39.34 -9.71
C MET A 172 -34.93 39.56 -9.55
#